data_AF-A0A090SE95-F1
#
_entry.id   AF-A0A090SE95-F1
#
_cell.length_a   1.000
_cell.length_b   1.000
_cell.length_c   1.000
_cell.angle_alpha   90.00
_cell.angle_beta   90.00
_cell.angle_gamma   90.00
#
_symmetry.space_group_name_H-M   'P 1'
#
loop_
_entity.id
_entity.type
_entity.pdbx_description
1 polymer ?
#
loop_
_entity_poly.entity_id
_entity_poly.type
_entity_poly.pdbx_seq_one_letter_code
_entity_poly.pdbx_strand_id
1 'polypeptide(L)'
;MIKTHRNFTLHGTPKHHAHVHINPIGELDIDIVESHEHHHTEFSSLSFKRSKQSTLLQGVDIDQKQPWQLTLDNKDAEELTTIIQRANDDFEELMRDL
;
A
#
# COMPACT_ATOMS: atom_id res chain seq x y z
N MET A 1 -4.53 8.99 -16.03
CA MET A 1 -4.16 8.71 -14.63
C MET A 1 -3.27 7.48 -14.62
N ILE A 2 -2.02 7.60 -14.15
CA ILE A 2 -1.08 6.48 -14.14
C ILE A 2 -1.32 5.69 -12.86
N LYS A 3 -1.93 4.50 -12.98
CA LYS A 3 -2.05 3.55 -11.86
C LYS A 3 -0.71 2.83 -11.71
N THR A 4 -0.08 2.97 -10.54
CA THR A 4 1.19 2.28 -10.26
C THR A 4 0.89 0.92 -9.66
N HIS A 5 1.42 -0.13 -10.28
CA HIS A 5 1.34 -1.50 -9.78
C HIS A 5 2.69 -1.92 -9.20
N ARG A 6 2.66 -2.54 -8.02
CA ARG A 6 3.84 -3.09 -7.36
C ARG A 6 3.53 -4.43 -6.74
N ASN A 7 4.43 -5.38 -6.95
CA ASN A 7 4.33 -6.70 -6.35
C ASN A 7 5.36 -6.77 -5.22
N PHE A 8 4.89 -7.08 -4.02
CA PHE A 8 5.73 -7.25 -2.84
C PHE A 8 5.67 -8.68 -2.34
N THR A 9 6.76 -9.13 -1.75
CA THR A 9 6.77 -10.41 -1.03
C THR A 9 6.51 -10.12 0.44
N LEU A 10 5.45 -10.70 1.00
CA LEU A 10 5.15 -10.53 2.42
C LEU A 10 6.20 -11.25 3.27
N HIS A 11 6.65 -10.57 4.32
CA HIS A 11 7.63 -11.09 5.25
C HIS A 11 6.97 -12.12 6.17
N GLY A 12 7.31 -13.39 6.00
CA GLY A 12 6.77 -14.51 6.79
C GLY A 12 6.95 -15.85 6.08
N THR A 13 6.66 -16.93 6.79
CA THR A 13 6.52 -18.29 6.21
C THR A 13 5.08 -18.75 6.41
N PRO A 14 4.32 -19.08 5.35
CA PRO A 14 4.74 -19.08 3.94
C PRO A 14 4.91 -17.67 3.36
N LYS A 15 5.79 -17.54 2.35
CA LYS A 15 5.97 -16.30 1.58
C LYS A 15 4.75 -16.13 0.69
N HIS A 16 3.97 -15.08 0.95
CA HIS A 16 2.82 -14.70 0.14
C HIS A 16 3.21 -13.52 -0.77
N HIS A 17 2.57 -13.40 -1.91
CA HIS A 17 2.75 -12.27 -2.83
C HIS A 17 1.56 -11.33 -2.71
N ALA A 18 1.86 -10.07 -2.42
CA ALA A 18 0.89 -8.99 -2.40
C ALA A 18 1.05 -8.14 -3.67
N HIS A 19 0.00 -8.08 -4.47
CA HIS A 19 -0.10 -7.14 -5.58
C HIS A 19 -0.77 -5.88 -5.08
N VAL A 20 -0.02 -4.78 -5.07
CA VAL A 20 -0.48 -3.48 -4.58
C VAL A 20 -0.72 -2.57 -5.78
N HIS A 21 -1.94 -2.08 -5.90
CA HIS A 21 -2.32 -1.03 -6.84
C HIS A 21 -2.46 0.29 -6.09
N ILE A 22 -1.62 1.26 -6.48
CA ILE A 22 -1.63 2.60 -5.92
C ILE A 22 -2.43 3.50 -6.86
N ASN A 23 -3.57 3.99 -6.38
CA ASN A 23 -4.40 4.96 -7.10
C ASN A 23 -4.09 6.38 -6.60
N PRO A 24 -3.69 7.31 -7.48
CA PRO A 24 -3.33 8.69 -7.10
C PRO A 24 -4.52 9.55 -6.62
N ILE A 25 -5.74 8.98 -6.58
CA ILE A 25 -6.90 9.59 -5.91
C ILE A 25 -6.87 9.44 -4.38
N GLY A 26 -5.83 8.82 -3.82
CA GLY A 26 -5.70 8.61 -2.38
C GLY A 26 -6.12 7.21 -1.90
N GLU A 27 -6.16 6.22 -2.80
CA GLU A 27 -6.63 4.86 -2.51
C GLU A 27 -5.59 3.81 -2.88
N LEU A 28 -5.60 2.71 -2.15
CA LEU A 28 -4.70 1.57 -2.29
C LEU A 28 -5.51 0.28 -2.33
N ASP A 29 -5.34 -0.51 -3.39
CA ASP A 29 -5.86 -1.87 -3.47
C ASP A 29 -4.73 -2.87 -3.26
N ILE A 30 -4.99 -3.94 -2.52
CA ILE A 30 -4.03 -5.01 -2.26
C ILE A 30 -4.70 -6.35 -2.51
N ASP A 31 -4.15 -7.12 -3.44
CA ASP A 31 -4.52 -8.52 -3.67
C ASP A 31 -3.43 -9.45 -3.14
N ILE A 32 -3.79 -10.36 -2.23
CA ILE A 32 -2.90 -11.42 -1.75
C ILE A 32 -3.23 -12.70 -2.53
N VAL A 33 -2.31 -13.09 -3.42
CA VAL A 33 -2.59 -14.12 -4.44
C VAL A 33 -2.88 -15.48 -3.82
N GLU A 34 -2.15 -15.88 -2.80
CA GLU A 34 -2.27 -17.22 -2.22
C GLU A 34 -3.49 -17.38 -1.33
N SER A 35 -3.90 -16.33 -0.60
CA SER A 35 -5.08 -16.37 0.27
C SER A 35 -6.36 -15.92 -0.42
N HIS A 36 -6.28 -15.39 -1.65
CA HIS A 36 -7.40 -14.77 -2.38
C HIS A 36 -8.06 -13.64 -1.57
N GLU A 37 -7.27 -12.96 -0.73
CA GLU A 37 -7.72 -11.81 0.03
C GLU A 37 -7.53 -10.53 -0.80
N HIS A 38 -8.53 -9.67 -0.78
CA HIS A 38 -8.49 -8.35 -1.37
C HIS A 38 -8.77 -7.32 -0.30
N HIS A 39 -7.93 -6.28 -0.24
CA HIS A 39 -8.07 -5.16 0.68
C HIS A 39 -8.08 -3.84 -0.08
N HIS A 40 -9.11 -3.02 0.13
CA HIS A 40 -9.20 -1.67 -0.43
C HIS A 40 -9.17 -0.64 0.69
N THR A 41 -8.21 0.28 0.69
CA THR A 41 -8.05 1.27 1.77
C THR A 41 -7.66 2.65 1.26
N GLU A 42 -7.98 3.68 2.02
CA GLU A 42 -7.51 5.04 1.74
C GLU A 42 -6.10 5.26 2.32
N PHE A 43 -5.30 6.12 1.67
CA PHE A 43 -3.99 6.51 2.19
C PHE A 43 -4.08 7.17 3.57
N SER A 44 -5.18 7.87 3.84
CA SER A 44 -5.48 8.48 5.15
C SER A 44 -5.58 7.45 6.28
N SER A 45 -5.97 6.22 5.95
CA SER A 45 -6.16 5.11 6.88
C SER A 45 -4.93 4.19 6.98
N LEU A 46 -3.90 4.43 6.16
CA LEU A 46 -2.66 3.65 6.19
C LEU A 46 -1.74 4.09 7.34
N SER A 47 -1.12 3.11 7.98
CA SER A 47 -0.09 3.33 9.00
C SER A 47 1.10 2.42 8.75
N PHE A 48 2.29 3.03 8.67
CA PHE A 48 3.56 2.32 8.50
C PHE A 48 4.32 2.31 9.82
N LYS A 49 4.54 1.13 10.40
CA LYS A 49 5.33 0.93 11.61
C LYS A 49 6.62 0.19 11.29
N ARG A 50 7.68 0.96 11.07
CA ARG A 50 9.01 0.43 10.80
C ARG A 50 9.62 -0.22 12.04
N SER A 51 10.14 -1.43 11.89
CA SER A 51 10.93 -2.15 12.89
C SER A 51 12.35 -2.45 12.37
N LYS A 52 13.20 -3.05 13.21
CA LYS A 52 14.60 -3.36 12.85
C LYS A 52 14.73 -4.31 11.65
N GLN A 53 13.79 -5.24 11.48
CA GLN A 53 13.85 -6.29 10.46
C GLN A 53 12.85 -6.09 9.33
N SER A 54 11.67 -5.53 9.62
CA SER A 54 10.56 -5.37 8.68
C SER A 54 9.71 -4.16 9.02
N THR A 55 8.84 -3.76 8.12
CA THR A 55 7.85 -2.70 8.34
C THR A 55 6.46 -3.29 8.32
N LEU A 56 5.68 -2.99 9.36
CA LEU A 56 4.28 -3.37 9.44
C LEU A 56 3.44 -2.29 8.77
N LEU A 57 2.77 -2.64 7.67
CA LEU A 57 1.75 -1.84 7.02
C LEU A 57 0.40 -2.23 7.62
N GLN A 58 -0.35 -1.26 8.12
CA GLN A 58 -1.69 -1.46 8.65
C GLN A 58 -2.67 -0.56 7.91
N GLY A 59 -3.88 -1.04 7.68
CA GLY A 59 -4.95 -0.29 7.05
C GLY A 59 -6.31 -0.75 7.53
N VAL A 60 -7.34 -0.03 7.12
CA VAL A 60 -8.73 -0.42 7.35
C VAL A 60 -9.41 -0.52 6.00
N ASP A 61 -9.99 -1.68 5.73
CA ASP A 61 -10.71 -1.93 4.50
C ASP A 61 -11.96 -1.02 4.43
N ILE A 62 -12.17 -0.31 3.32
CA ILE A 62 -13.28 0.63 3.15
C ILE A 62 -14.62 -0.13 3.08
N ASP A 63 -14.65 -1.21 2.30
CA ASP A 63 -15.86 -1.99 2.05
C ASP A 63 -16.28 -2.80 3.28
N GLN A 64 -15.32 -3.49 3.88
CA GLN A 64 -15.55 -4.44 4.98
C GLN A 64 -15.42 -3.78 6.35
N LYS A 65 -14.84 -2.58 6.44
CA LYS A 65 -14.51 -1.90 7.71
C LYS A 65 -13.67 -2.76 8.65
N GLN A 66 -12.91 -3.70 8.09
CA GLN A 66 -12.07 -4.62 8.84
C GLN A 66 -10.62 -4.13 8.81
N PRO A 67 -9.94 -4.08 9.97
CA PRO A 67 -8.53 -3.76 10.00
C PRO A 67 -7.73 -4.92 9.40
N TRP A 68 -6.74 -4.59 8.60
CA TRP A 68 -5.79 -5.55 8.05
C TRP A 68 -4.37 -5.10 8.36
N GLN A 69 -3.44 -6.05 8.33
CA GLN A 69 -2.03 -5.76 8.50
C GLN A 69 -1.17 -6.68 7.64
N LEU A 70 -0.12 -6.12 7.06
CA LEU A 70 0.83 -6.79 6.20
C LEU A 70 2.23 -6.47 6.71
N THR A 71 3.10 -7.48 6.74
CA THR A 71 4.51 -7.26 7.06
C THR A 71 5.29 -7.23 5.77
N LEU A 72 5.93 -6.11 5.49
CA LEU A 72 6.78 -5.90 4.31
C LEU A 72 8.24 -5.85 4.74
N ASP A 73 9.16 -6.18 3.84
CA ASP A 73 10.56 -5.84 4.05
C ASP A 73 10.72 -4.31 4.11
N ASN A 74 11.69 -3.85 4.89
CA ASN A 74 11.91 -2.40 5.08
C ASN A 74 12.14 -1.66 3.75
N LYS A 75 12.83 -2.30 2.81
CA LYS A 75 13.09 -1.73 1.47
C LYS A 75 11.80 -1.57 0.67
N ASP A 76 10.94 -2.58 0.68
CA ASP A 76 9.67 -2.60 -0.04
C ASP A 76 8.70 -1.56 0.54
N ALA A 77 8.67 -1.43 1.87
CA ALA A 77 7.86 -0.41 2.53
C ALA A 77 8.36 1.03 2.26
N GLU A 78 9.67 1.25 2.19
CA GLU A 78 10.25 2.54 1.79
C GLU A 78 9.90 2.87 0.34
N GLU A 79 9.97 1.89 -0.57
CA GLU A 79 9.56 2.08 -1.96
C GLU A 79 8.07 2.45 -2.05
N LEU A 80 7.20 1.69 -1.37
CA LEU A 80 5.77 1.96 -1.35
C LEU A 80 5.45 3.36 -0.82
N THR A 81 6.09 3.76 0.29
CA THR A 81 5.93 5.11 0.86
C THR A 81 6.33 6.19 -0.14
N THR A 82 7.45 5.99 -0.84
CA THR A 82 7.94 6.94 -1.85
C THR A 82 6.96 7.04 -3.03
N ILE A 83 6.37 5.93 -3.46
CA ILE A 83 5.38 5.90 -4.54
C ILE A 83 4.09 6.63 -4.12
N ILE A 84 3.60 6.39 -2.90
CA ILE A 84 2.41 7.06 -2.36
C ILE A 84 2.65 8.57 -2.25
N GLN A 85 3.81 8.98 -1.75
CA GLN A 85 4.18 10.40 -1.65
C GLN A 85 4.22 11.05 -3.03
N ARG A 86 4.89 10.44 -4.01
CA ARG A 86 4.91 10.96 -5.39
C ARG A 86 3.52 11.02 -6.02
N ALA A 87 2.67 10.02 -5.77
CA ALA A 87 1.31 10.02 -6.29
C ALA A 87 0.48 11.19 -5.72
N ASN A 88 0.70 11.56 -4.46
CA ASN A 88 0.09 12.74 -3.85
C ASN A 88 0.70 14.04 -4.38
N ASP A 89 2.04 14.12 -4.48
CA ASP A 89 2.74 15.32 -4.97
C ASP A 89 2.36 15.63 -6.43
N ASP A 90 2.29 14.60 -7.29
CA ASP A 90 1.84 14.72 -8.68
C ASP A 90 0.40 15.24 -8.76
N PHE A 91 -0.47 14.84 -7.82
CA PHE A 91 -1.85 15.33 -7.74
C PHE A 91 -1.89 16.80 -7.27
N GLU A 92 -1.09 17.16 -6.28
CA GLU A 92 -0.99 18.55 -5.80
C GLU A 92 -0.42 19.49 -6.87
N GLU A 93 0.57 19.05 -7.65
CA GLU A 93 1.11 19.81 -8.77
C GLU A 93 0.06 20.00 -9.87
N LEU A 94 -0.68 18.94 -10.22
CA LEU A 94 -1.75 19.02 -11.22
C LEU A 94 -2.88 19.98 -10.82
N MET A 95 -3.16 20.10 -9.51
CA MET A 95 -4.17 21.00 -8.94
C MET A 95 -3.66 22.45 -8.78
N ARG A 96 -2.35 22.67 -8.82
CA ARG A 96 -1.73 23.99 -8.68
C ARG A 96 -1.59 24.74 -10.00
N ASP A 97 -1.65 24.03 -11.13
CA ASP A 97 -1.61 24.57 -12.50
C ASP A 97 -2.99 24.90 -13.10
N LEU A 98 -4.07 24.79 -12.30
CA LEU A 98 -5.45 25.18 -12.67
C LEU A 98 -5.81 26.60 -12.17
#